data_AF-Q03RI0-F1
#
_entry.id   AF-Q03RI0-F1
#
_cell.length_a   1.000
_cell.length_b   1.000
_cell.length_c   1.000
_cell.angle_alpha   90.00
_cell.angle_beta   90.00
_cell.angle_gamma   90.00
#
_symmetry.space_group_name_H-M   'P 1'
#
loop_
_entity.id
_entity.type
_entity.pdbx_description
1 polymer ?
#
loop_
_entity_poly.entity_id
_entity_poly.type
_entity_poly.pdbx_seq_one_letter_code
_entity_poly.pdbx_strand_id
1 'polypeptide(L)'
;MTQATASSTATPTMQMSPKRAQQVVKMAKGIRHNFPEFTTISDAQLIYATWRSFKQIDQTNDSDYQTMAKVFFHEFDQHLLHYQFSKAGQETMIRQRFFALLTNLL
;
A
#
# COMPACT_ATOMS: atom_id res chain seq x y z
N MET A 1 10.21 -40.61 -12.69
CA MET A 1 11.34 -40.16 -11.86
C MET A 1 11.57 -38.68 -12.19
N THR A 2 10.93 -37.77 -11.46
CA THR A 2 11.39 -37.01 -10.28
C THR A 2 12.10 -35.70 -10.68
N GLN A 3 11.42 -34.58 -10.41
CA GLN A 3 11.92 -33.27 -9.89
C GLN A 3 12.93 -32.43 -10.71
N ALA A 4 13.01 -31.10 -10.59
CA ALA A 4 12.39 -30.15 -9.67
C ALA A 4 12.18 -28.77 -10.33
N THR A 5 11.19 -28.07 -9.80
CA THR A 5 10.86 -26.64 -9.91
C THR A 5 12.02 -25.71 -9.51
N ALA A 6 12.26 -24.68 -10.33
CA ALA A 6 12.92 -23.45 -9.90
C ALA A 6 11.99 -22.26 -10.13
N SER A 7 10.97 -22.14 -9.28
CA SER A 7 10.22 -20.89 -9.14
C SER A 7 11.06 -19.94 -8.30
N SER A 8 11.97 -19.21 -8.96
CA SER A 8 12.69 -18.11 -8.34
C SER A 8 11.72 -16.96 -8.09
N THR A 9 11.03 -16.97 -6.94
CA THR A 9 10.37 -15.79 -6.39
C THR A 9 11.46 -14.83 -5.95
N ALA A 10 12.00 -14.05 -6.90
CA ALA A 10 12.83 -12.89 -6.59
C ALA A 10 12.04 -12.03 -5.59
N THR A 11 12.50 -11.98 -4.35
CA THR A 11 11.91 -11.10 -3.35
C THR A 11 12.12 -9.68 -3.87
N PRO A 12 11.07 -8.91 -4.14
CA PRO A 12 11.23 -7.56 -4.69
C PRO A 12 12.04 -6.73 -3.70
N THR A 13 13.27 -6.40 -4.08
CA THR A 13 14.16 -5.58 -3.25
C THR A 13 13.64 -4.15 -3.24
N MET A 14 13.20 -3.67 -2.08
CA MET A 14 12.78 -2.27 -1.91
C MET A 14 13.98 -1.34 -2.10
N GLN A 15 14.10 -0.71 -3.28
CA GLN A 15 15.11 0.32 -3.54
C GLN A 15 14.49 1.72 -3.38
N MET A 16 15.02 2.53 -2.45
CA MET A 16 14.62 3.92 -2.25
C MET A 16 15.67 4.72 -1.46
N SER A 17 15.58 6.06 -1.50
CA SER A 17 16.43 6.94 -0.69
C SER A 17 16.06 6.87 0.81
N PRO A 18 16.98 7.17 1.75
CA PRO A 18 16.67 7.17 3.18
C PRO A 18 15.48 8.05 3.57
N LYS A 19 15.33 9.21 2.92
CA LYS A 19 14.19 10.12 3.14
C LYS A 19 12.87 9.47 2.71
N ARG A 20 12.84 8.79 1.57
CA ARG A 20 11.64 8.03 1.15
C ARG A 20 11.35 6.86 2.06
N ALA A 21 12.37 6.14 2.54
CA ALA A 21 12.19 5.03 3.48
C ALA A 21 11.52 5.50 4.77
N GLN A 22 11.95 6.64 5.32
CA GLN A 22 11.32 7.23 6.50
C GLN A 22 9.86 7.62 6.24
N GLN A 23 9.54 8.17 5.07
CA GLN A 23 8.16 8.52 4.70
C GLN A 23 7.27 7.29 4.53
N VAL A 24 7.78 6.22 3.92
CA VAL A 24 7.08 4.93 3.82
C VAL A 24 6.76 4.38 5.21
N VAL A 25 7.74 4.35 6.11
CA VAL A 25 7.53 3.85 7.48
C VAL A 25 6.56 4.72 8.26
N LYS A 26 6.66 6.06 8.16
CA LYS A 26 5.72 7.00 8.80
C LYS A 26 4.30 6.78 8.28
N MET A 27 4.13 6.63 6.97
CA MET A 27 2.84 6.37 6.33
C MET A 27 2.27 5.01 6.75
N ALA A 28 3.07 3.94 6.73
CA ALA A 28 2.61 2.61 7.16
C ALA A 28 2.11 2.61 8.62
N LYS A 29 2.80 3.32 9.52
CA LYS A 29 2.33 3.53 10.91
C LYS A 29 1.03 4.32 10.97
N GLY A 30 0.91 5.37 10.17
CA GLY A 30 -0.33 6.15 10.05
C GLY A 30 -1.50 5.30 9.56
N ILE A 31 -1.27 4.46 8.55
CA ILE A 31 -2.27 3.54 8.02
C ILE A 31 -2.69 2.53 9.10
N ARG A 32 -1.72 1.88 9.78
CA ARG A 32 -2.02 0.96 10.90
C ARG A 32 -2.92 1.60 11.95
N HIS A 33 -2.67 2.86 12.30
CA HIS A 33 -3.43 3.55 13.32
C HIS A 33 -4.85 3.93 12.89
N ASN A 34 -5.04 4.33 11.62
CA ASN A 34 -6.32 4.84 11.12
C ASN A 34 -7.21 3.77 10.46
N PHE A 35 -6.66 2.58 10.21
CA PHE A 35 -7.32 1.49 9.52
C PHE A 35 -7.20 0.19 10.34
N PRO A 36 -8.12 -0.05 11.28
CA PRO A 36 -8.15 -1.28 12.08
C PRO A 36 -8.31 -2.54 11.20
N GLU A 37 -8.75 -2.39 9.96
CA GLU A 37 -8.84 -3.48 8.99
C GLU A 37 -7.47 -4.10 8.65
N PHE A 38 -6.37 -3.37 8.86
CA PHE A 38 -5.01 -3.87 8.62
C PHE A 38 -4.32 -4.40 9.89
N THR A 39 -5.02 -4.53 11.03
CA THR A 39 -4.39 -4.94 12.31
C THR A 39 -3.76 -6.33 12.23
N THR A 40 -4.35 -7.24 11.45
CA THR A 40 -3.87 -8.61 11.26
C THR A 40 -2.75 -8.73 10.22
N ILE A 41 -2.48 -7.66 9.46
CA ILE A 41 -1.43 -7.64 8.45
C ILE A 41 -0.07 -7.43 9.12
N SER A 42 0.96 -8.16 8.68
CA SER A 42 2.31 -7.98 9.21
C SER A 42 2.89 -6.60 8.86
N ASP A 43 3.76 -6.06 9.71
CA ASP A 43 4.43 -4.78 9.43
C ASP A 43 5.19 -4.81 8.10
N ALA A 44 5.83 -5.94 7.79
CA ALA A 44 6.58 -6.10 6.54
C ALA A 44 5.67 -5.99 5.31
N GLN A 45 4.50 -6.64 5.32
CA GLN A 45 3.53 -6.54 4.23
C GLN A 45 2.95 -5.13 4.11
N LEU A 46 2.64 -4.49 5.24
CA LEU A 46 2.09 -3.14 5.24
C LEU A 46 3.09 -2.13 4.68
N ILE A 47 4.35 -2.19 5.13
CA ILE A 47 5.45 -1.36 4.63
C ILE A 47 5.68 -1.60 3.14
N TYR A 48 5.65 -2.87 2.69
CA TYR A 48 5.83 -3.21 1.28
C TYR A 48 4.70 -2.64 0.41
N ALA A 49 3.45 -2.79 0.83
CA ALA A 49 2.30 -2.22 0.11
C ALA A 49 2.39 -0.69 0.07
N THR A 50 2.71 -0.04 1.19
CA THR A 50 2.93 1.42 1.24
C THR A 50 4.02 1.86 0.26
N TRP A 51 5.17 1.18 0.26
CA TRP A 51 6.26 1.47 -0.68
C TRP A 51 5.80 1.32 -2.13
N ARG A 52 5.06 0.25 -2.43
CA ARG A 52 4.57 0.00 -3.79
C ARG A 52 3.61 1.07 -4.26
N SER A 53 2.73 1.56 -3.38
CA SER A 53 1.85 2.70 -3.66
C SER A 53 2.66 3.95 -4.01
N PHE A 54 3.67 4.31 -3.22
CA PHE A 54 4.55 5.45 -3.54
C PHE A 54 5.28 5.26 -4.88
N LYS A 55 5.76 4.06 -5.18
CA LYS A 55 6.42 3.76 -6.47
C LYS A 55 5.49 3.94 -7.66
N GLN A 56 4.21 3.58 -7.52
CA GLN A 56 3.22 3.82 -8.58
C GLN A 56 2.87 5.31 -8.71
N ILE A 57 2.75 6.01 -7.59
CA ILE A 57 2.50 7.47 -7.58
C ILE A 57 3.64 8.22 -8.27
N ASP A 58 4.90 7.85 -7.99
CA ASP A 58 6.08 8.45 -8.62
C ASP A 58 6.11 8.18 -10.15
N GLN A 59 5.35 7.21 -10.66
CA GLN A 59 5.23 6.90 -12.10
C GLN A 59 4.05 7.61 -12.77
N THR A 60 3.09 8.13 -12.00
CA THR A 60 1.97 8.93 -12.51
C THR A 60 2.36 10.41 -12.58
N ASN A 61 2.05 11.08 -13.71
CA ASN A 61 2.27 12.53 -13.86
C ASN A 61 1.36 13.35 -12.93
N ASP A 62 0.15 12.87 -12.65
CA ASP A 62 -0.75 13.46 -11.66
C ASP A 62 -0.49 12.84 -10.29
N SER A 63 -0.06 13.68 -9.36
CA SER A 63 0.27 13.30 -7.97
C SER A 63 -0.57 14.08 -6.97
N ASP A 64 -1.81 14.40 -7.34
CA ASP A 64 -2.80 14.96 -6.42
C ASP A 64 -3.24 13.92 -5.37
N TYR A 65 -3.73 14.40 -4.25
CA TYR A 65 -4.13 13.55 -3.12
C TYR A 65 -5.26 12.55 -3.46
N GLN A 66 -6.16 12.84 -4.40
CA GLN A 66 -7.21 11.91 -4.81
C GLN A 66 -6.65 10.76 -5.65
N THR A 67 -5.71 11.06 -6.54
CA THR A 67 -4.98 10.06 -7.32
C THR A 67 -4.16 9.17 -6.39
N MET A 68 -3.43 9.76 -5.44
CA MET A 68 -2.71 8.99 -4.41
C MET A 68 -3.67 8.09 -3.62
N ALA A 69 -4.79 8.61 -3.12
CA ALA A 69 -5.77 7.83 -2.35
C ALA A 69 -6.33 6.64 -3.15
N LYS A 70 -6.54 6.80 -4.47
CA LYS A 70 -6.95 5.71 -5.36
C LYS A 70 -5.89 4.63 -5.49
N VAL A 71 -4.62 5.01 -5.66
CA VAL A 71 -3.49 4.06 -5.72
C VAL A 71 -3.36 3.29 -4.41
N PHE A 72 -3.42 3.98 -3.27
CA PHE A 72 -3.40 3.35 -1.95
C PHE A 72 -4.57 2.38 -1.76
N PHE A 73 -5.79 2.79 -2.12
CA PHE A 73 -6.94 1.90 -2.07
C PHE A 73 -6.72 0.63 -2.89
N HIS A 74 -6.31 0.79 -4.16
CA HIS A 74 -6.12 -0.35 -5.05
C HIS A 74 -5.04 -1.30 -4.54
N GLU A 75 -3.89 -0.78 -4.13
CA GLU A 75 -2.80 -1.59 -3.62
C GLU A 75 -3.19 -2.37 -2.37
N PHE A 76 -3.89 -1.73 -1.44
CA PHE A 76 -4.21 -2.34 -0.15
C PHE A 76 -5.38 -3.31 -0.28
N ASP A 77 -6.42 -2.94 -1.02
CA ASP A 77 -7.56 -3.83 -1.20
C ASP A 77 -7.19 -5.06 -2.03
N GLN A 78 -6.44 -4.88 -3.13
CA GLN A 78 -6.04 -5.98 -3.98
C GLN A 78 -4.99 -6.89 -3.33
N HIS A 79 -3.92 -6.31 -2.77
CA HIS A 79 -2.76 -7.09 -2.35
C HIS A 79 -2.72 -7.47 -0.88
N LEU A 80 -3.43 -6.75 0.00
CA LEU A 80 -3.48 -7.10 1.42
C LEU A 80 -4.81 -7.74 1.82
N LEU A 81 -5.91 -7.31 1.21
CA LEU A 81 -7.25 -7.74 1.63
C LEU A 81 -7.97 -8.63 0.62
N HIS A 82 -7.38 -8.89 -0.54
CA HIS A 82 -7.97 -9.75 -1.59
C HIS A 82 -9.38 -9.30 -2.03
N TYR A 83 -9.53 -8.00 -2.26
CA TYR A 83 -10.73 -7.30 -2.73
C TYR A 83 -11.89 -7.26 -1.71
N GLN A 84 -11.63 -7.34 -0.41
CA GLN A 84 -12.70 -7.29 0.60
C GLN A 84 -13.46 -5.96 0.58
N PHE A 85 -12.78 -4.83 0.43
CA PHE A 85 -13.45 -3.53 0.39
C PHE A 85 -14.25 -3.33 -0.90
N SER A 86 -13.68 -3.70 -2.06
CA SER A 86 -14.42 -3.68 -3.33
C SER A 86 -15.66 -4.58 -3.28
N LYS A 87 -15.55 -5.80 -2.75
CA LYS A 87 -16.70 -6.71 -2.62
C LYS A 87 -17.76 -6.19 -1.65
N ALA A 88 -17.35 -5.46 -0.62
CA ALA A 88 -18.26 -4.82 0.33
C ALA A 88 -18.86 -3.49 -0.17
N GLY A 89 -18.49 -3.02 -1.37
CA GLY A 89 -18.94 -1.73 -1.91
C GLY A 89 -18.39 -0.51 -1.14
N GLN A 90 -17.28 -0.67 -0.42
CA GLN A 90 -16.73 0.34 0.49
C GLN A 90 -15.67 1.24 -0.16
N GLU A 91 -15.44 1.12 -1.47
CA GLU A 91 -14.37 1.83 -2.18
C GLU A 91 -14.35 3.34 -1.88
N THR A 92 -15.47 4.03 -2.06
CA THR A 92 -15.53 5.49 -1.88
C THR A 92 -15.16 5.90 -0.46
N MET A 93 -15.73 5.22 0.54
CA MET A 93 -15.49 5.51 1.96
C MET A 93 -14.02 5.28 2.32
N ILE A 94 -13.43 4.17 1.89
CA ILE A 94 -12.04 3.84 2.20
C ILE A 94 -11.08 4.80 1.49
N ARG A 95 -11.36 5.17 0.24
CA ARG A 95 -10.58 6.18 -0.49
C ARG A 95 -10.63 7.54 0.20
N GLN A 96 -11.79 7.95 0.71
CA GLN A 96 -11.90 9.19 1.49
C GLN A 96 -11.07 9.14 2.78
N ARG A 97 -11.05 8.00 3.48
CA ARG A 97 -10.17 7.81 4.65
C ARG A 97 -8.70 7.90 4.28
N PHE A 98 -8.29 7.31 3.15
CA PHE A 98 -6.91 7.42 2.67
C PHE A 98 -6.56 8.87 2.31
N PHE A 99 -7.46 9.58 1.62
CA PHE A 99 -7.29 10.99 1.31
C PHE A 99 -7.09 11.82 2.59
N ALA A 100 -7.96 11.67 3.58
CA ALA A 100 -7.85 12.38 4.86
C ALA A 100 -6.54 12.06 5.61
N LEU A 101 -6.10 10.81 5.57
CA LEU A 101 -4.81 10.41 6.13
C LEU A 101 -3.66 11.11 5.39
N LEU A 102 -3.66 11.11 4.06
CA LEU A 102 -2.62 11.70 3.23
C LEU A 102 -2.52 13.21 3.43
N THR A 103 -3.64 13.92 3.54
CA THR A 103 -3.67 15.37 3.80
C THR A 103 -3.21 15.74 5.20
N ASN A 104 -3.34 14.84 6.18
CA ASN A 104 -2.90 15.10 7.56
C ASN A 104 -1.40 14.75 7.78
N LEU A 105 -0.80 13.97 6.88
CA LEU A 105 0.56 13.44 7.03
C LEU A 105 1.65 14.24 6.30
N LEU A 106 1.25 14.98 5.26
CA LEU A 106 2.08 15.78 4.35
C LEU A 106 1.90 17.27 4.64
#